data_AF-A0A2T0U8K4-F1
#
_entry.id   AF-A0A2T0U8K4-F1
#
_cell.length_a   1.000
_cell.length_b   1.000
_cell.length_c   1.000
_cell.angle_alpha   90.00
_cell.angle_beta   90.00
_cell.angle_gamma   90.00
#
_symmetry.space_group_name_H-M   'P 1'
#
loop_
_entity.id
_entity.type
_entity.pdbx_description
1 polymer ?
#
loop_
_entity_poly.entity_id
_entity_poly.type
_entity_poly.pdbx_seq_one_letter_code
_entity_poly.pdbx_strand_id
1 'polypeptide(L)'
;MDVAALAGSLRALAADLPLPALDTADHCFEAAQTELTEASRESNAEVGLHKLGAARERLDAARTRLGEASEALDDYLAAIGAGGAVPTQAAGPARPGPTAAPAPVDPRQWWTDRVNELCDRDGEAVPEKVPPTRLFNDLLKAAGEGNADAYCKRLRDAGPETGVKLPGLAWPLVRSLAAEHLGRNPNASDVPGLRDKCVAKVRALVPNAEPVHVAEALASACTLGVGTGDDAARTAAIGPVLVAAMHRLPRQAPSDERSTTDRRT
;
A
#
# COMPACT_ATOMS: atom_id res chain seq x y z
N MET A 1 31.57 29.09 -10.58
CA MET A 1 31.00 27.91 -11.27
C MET A 1 30.93 28.26 -12.74
N ASP A 2 31.46 27.42 -13.62
CA ASP A 2 31.42 27.65 -15.07
C ASP A 2 29.99 27.42 -15.59
N VAL A 3 29.45 28.38 -16.34
CA VAL A 3 28.10 28.34 -16.92
C VAL A 3 27.94 27.12 -17.84
N ALA A 4 29.02 26.71 -18.52
CA ALA A 4 29.02 25.51 -19.36
C ALA A 4 28.89 24.22 -18.53
N ALA A 5 29.54 24.14 -17.37
CA ALA A 5 29.45 22.99 -16.47
C ALA A 5 28.06 22.87 -15.80
N LEU A 6 27.46 24.02 -15.45
CA LEU A 6 26.09 24.07 -14.93
C LEU A 6 25.06 23.64 -15.98
N ALA A 7 25.16 24.17 -17.20
CA ALA A 7 24.30 23.78 -18.31
C ALA A 7 24.44 22.28 -18.67
N GLY A 8 25.65 21.72 -18.61
CA GLY A 8 25.88 20.28 -18.78
C GLY A 8 25.20 19.43 -17.70
N SER A 9 25.28 19.87 -16.43
CA SER A 9 24.65 19.16 -15.30
C SER A 9 23.13 19.20 -15.36
N LEU A 10 22.54 20.34 -15.75
CA LEU A 10 21.09 20.50 -15.89
C LEU A 10 20.53 19.66 -17.04
N ARG A 11 21.23 19.58 -18.18
CA ARG A 11 20.83 18.69 -19.29
C ARG A 11 20.93 17.22 -18.92
N ALA A 12 21.92 16.83 -18.12
CA ALA A 12 22.02 15.46 -17.61
C ALA A 12 20.86 15.13 -16.66
N LEU A 13 20.49 16.05 -15.76
CA LEU A 13 19.33 15.91 -14.88
C LEU A 13 18.01 15.83 -15.67
N ALA A 14 17.87 16.61 -16.74
CA ALA A 14 16.71 16.53 -17.63
C ALA A 14 16.64 15.18 -18.37
N ALA A 15 17.78 14.62 -18.79
CA ALA A 15 17.84 13.30 -19.42
C ALA A 15 17.54 12.14 -18.46
N ASP A 16 17.78 12.32 -17.16
CA ASP A 16 17.47 11.34 -16.11
C ASP A 16 16.01 11.40 -15.63
N LEU A 17 15.16 12.27 -16.19
CA LEU A 17 13.73 12.33 -15.85
C LEU A 17 13.03 10.99 -16.20
N PRO A 18 12.17 10.44 -15.31
CA PRO A 18 11.63 9.08 -15.44
C PRO A 18 10.45 8.97 -16.42
N LEU A 19 10.51 9.65 -17.57
CA LEU A 19 9.46 9.60 -18.61
C LEU A 19 9.18 8.17 -19.11
N PRO A 20 10.20 7.32 -19.39
CA PRO A 20 9.95 5.94 -19.85
C PRO A 20 9.26 5.05 -18.81
N ALA A 21 9.43 5.37 -17.52
CA ALA A 21 8.78 4.64 -16.43
C ALA A 21 7.28 4.97 -16.36
N LEU A 22 6.89 6.19 -16.73
CA LEU A 22 5.47 6.58 -16.83
C LEU A 22 4.76 5.87 -17.99
N ASP A 23 5.42 5.74 -19.14
CA ASP A 23 4.86 5.01 -20.29
C ASP A 23 4.69 3.51 -19.99
N THR A 24 5.64 2.94 -19.26
CA THR A 24 5.53 1.57 -18.77
C THR A 24 4.36 1.40 -17.79
N ALA A 25 4.16 2.37 -16.89
CA ALA A 25 3.02 2.37 -15.97
C ALA A 25 1.69 2.45 -16.73
N ASP A 26 1.59 3.29 -17.76
CA ASP A 26 0.40 3.39 -18.62
C ASP A 26 0.05 2.06 -19.29
N HIS A 27 1.05 1.37 -19.86
CA HIS A 27 0.84 0.04 -20.44
C HIS A 27 0.34 -0.99 -19.42
N CYS A 28 0.83 -0.94 -18.19
CA CYS A 28 0.34 -1.79 -17.11
C CYS A 28 -1.10 -1.43 -16.70
N PHE A 29 -1.47 -0.15 -16.67
CA PHE A 29 -2.83 0.27 -16.35
C PHE A 29 -3.84 -0.11 -17.43
N GLU A 30 -3.48 -0.02 -18.72
CA GLU A 30 -4.31 -0.51 -19.84
C GLU A 30 -4.56 -2.02 -19.77
N ALA A 31 -3.51 -2.79 -19.45
CA ALA A 31 -3.64 -4.23 -19.26
C ALA A 31 -4.56 -4.56 -18.08
N ALA A 32 -4.37 -3.88 -16.94
CA ALA A 32 -5.21 -4.05 -15.75
C ALA A 32 -6.67 -3.63 -15.98
N GLN A 33 -6.92 -2.58 -16.76
CA GLN A 33 -8.27 -2.13 -17.12
C GLN A 33 -9.00 -3.18 -17.97
N THR A 34 -8.28 -3.79 -18.92
CA THR A 34 -8.81 -4.85 -19.78
C THR A 34 -9.23 -6.05 -18.95
N GLU A 35 -8.34 -6.56 -18.09
CA GLU A 35 -8.62 -7.70 -17.20
C GLU A 35 -9.76 -7.42 -16.22
N LEU A 36 -9.82 -6.21 -15.64
CA LEU A 36 -10.90 -5.83 -14.72
C LEU A 36 -12.26 -5.73 -15.42
N THR A 37 -12.28 -5.26 -16.67
CA THR A 37 -13.51 -5.17 -17.47
C THR A 37 -14.02 -6.56 -17.87
N GLU A 38 -13.12 -7.49 -18.19
CA GLU A 38 -13.48 -8.88 -18.43
C GLU A 38 -14.01 -9.55 -17.14
N ALA A 39 -13.31 -9.37 -16.02
CA ALA A 39 -13.73 -9.90 -14.72
C ALA A 39 -15.08 -9.31 -14.24
N SER A 40 -15.37 -8.03 -14.51
CA SER A 40 -16.66 -7.41 -14.18
C SER A 40 -17.80 -7.85 -15.10
N ARG A 41 -17.52 -8.35 -16.30
CA ARG A 41 -18.55 -8.97 -17.15
C ARG A 41 -18.92 -10.36 -16.64
N GLU A 42 -17.97 -11.07 -16.06
CA GLU A 42 -18.16 -12.42 -15.53
C GLU A 42 -18.75 -12.43 -14.11
N SER A 43 -18.46 -11.40 -13.31
CA SER A 43 -19.01 -11.21 -11.97
C SER A 43 -19.90 -9.97 -11.94
N ASN A 44 -21.17 -10.13 -11.55
CA ASN A 44 -22.16 -9.06 -11.32
C ASN A 44 -21.79 -8.09 -10.15
N ALA A 45 -20.49 -7.88 -9.88
CA ALA A 45 -19.96 -7.00 -8.84
C ALA A 45 -19.21 -5.83 -9.47
N GLU A 46 -19.31 -4.64 -8.86
CA GLU A 46 -18.45 -3.49 -9.20
C GLU A 46 -17.02 -3.77 -8.75
N VAL A 47 -16.20 -4.37 -9.63
CA VAL A 47 -14.82 -4.71 -9.33
C VAL A 47 -13.93 -3.49 -9.58
N GLY A 48 -13.48 -2.82 -8.52
CA GLY A 48 -12.22 -2.03 -8.44
C GLY A 48 -11.98 -0.87 -9.43
N LEU A 49 -12.83 -0.65 -10.43
CA LEU A 49 -12.64 0.28 -11.55
C LEU A 49 -12.41 1.72 -11.10
N HIS A 50 -13.10 2.16 -10.04
CA HIS A 50 -12.91 3.49 -9.47
C HIS A 50 -11.51 3.73 -8.91
N LYS A 51 -10.88 2.69 -8.34
CA LYS A 51 -9.50 2.79 -7.82
C LYS A 51 -8.48 2.87 -8.94
N LEU A 52 -8.74 2.17 -10.04
CA LEU A 52 -7.92 2.25 -11.26
C LEU A 52 -8.00 3.64 -11.90
N GLY A 53 -9.20 4.23 -11.97
CA GLY A 53 -9.39 5.60 -12.43
C GLY A 53 -8.61 6.62 -11.60
N ALA A 54 -8.71 6.55 -10.26
CA ALA A 54 -7.94 7.43 -9.37
C ALA A 54 -6.42 7.26 -9.51
N ALA A 55 -5.93 6.04 -9.76
CA ALA A 55 -4.51 5.79 -10.02
C ALA A 55 -4.05 6.42 -11.34
N ARG A 56 -4.90 6.37 -12.37
CA ARG A 56 -4.62 6.99 -13.68
C ARG A 56 -4.61 8.52 -13.62
N GLU A 57 -5.54 9.13 -12.88
CA GLU A 57 -5.54 10.57 -12.62
C GLU A 57 -4.25 11.04 -11.93
N ARG A 58 -3.71 10.24 -10.98
CA ARG A 58 -2.43 10.54 -10.33
C ARG A 58 -1.25 10.43 -11.31
N LEU A 59 -1.29 9.48 -12.24
CA LEU A 59 -0.27 9.32 -13.26
C LEU A 59 -0.26 10.51 -14.24
N ASP A 60 -1.44 10.95 -14.68
CA ASP A 60 -1.58 12.14 -15.53
C ASP A 60 -1.08 13.40 -14.81
N ALA A 61 -1.42 13.57 -13.53
CA ALA A 61 -0.90 14.67 -12.71
C ALA A 61 0.64 14.64 -12.58
N ALA A 62 1.24 13.46 -12.46
CA ALA A 62 2.69 13.30 -12.42
C ALA A 62 3.34 13.66 -13.76
N ARG A 63 2.71 13.27 -14.88
CA ARG A 63 3.14 13.64 -16.24
C ARG A 63 3.10 15.15 -16.46
N THR A 64 2.01 15.83 -16.06
CA THR A 64 1.91 17.29 -16.16
C THR A 64 3.03 17.99 -15.38
N ARG A 65 3.26 17.58 -14.13
CA ARG A 65 4.33 18.18 -13.30
C ARG A 65 5.73 17.97 -13.85
N LEU A 66 5.98 16.80 -14.46
CA LEU A 66 7.27 16.52 -15.11
C LEU A 66 7.45 17.33 -16.40
N GLY A 67 6.37 17.56 -17.15
CA GLY A 67 6.36 18.49 -18.28
C GLY A 67 6.70 19.92 -17.86
N GLU A 68 6.02 20.43 -16.83
CA GLU A 68 6.27 21.75 -16.24
C GLU A 68 7.72 21.90 -15.73
N ALA A 69 8.27 20.85 -15.11
CA ALA A 69 9.65 20.84 -14.65
C ALA A 69 10.65 20.86 -15.82
N SER A 70 10.38 20.14 -16.91
CA SER A 70 11.19 20.16 -18.12
C SER A 70 11.16 21.54 -18.79
N GLU A 71 9.97 22.14 -18.91
CA GLU A 71 9.80 23.48 -19.48
C GLU A 71 10.53 24.54 -18.65
N ALA A 72 10.41 24.48 -17.31
CA ALA A 72 11.14 25.37 -16.42
C ALA A 72 12.68 25.22 -16.53
N LEU A 73 13.17 24.00 -16.77
CA LEU A 73 14.59 23.75 -17.02
C LEU A 73 15.05 24.32 -18.36
N ASP A 74 14.23 24.17 -19.41
CA ASP A 74 14.50 24.73 -20.73
C ASP A 74 14.49 26.27 -20.71
N ASP A 75 13.52 26.88 -20.01
CA ASP A 75 13.44 28.33 -19.79
C ASP A 75 14.67 28.84 -19.03
N TYR A 76 15.09 28.11 -17.99
CA TYR A 76 16.29 28.47 -17.25
C TYR A 76 17.56 28.36 -18.11
N LEU A 77 17.68 27.30 -18.91
CA LEU A 77 18.78 27.11 -19.86
C LEU A 77 18.80 28.22 -20.93
N ALA A 78 17.64 28.63 -21.42
CA ALA A 78 17.50 29.75 -22.35
C ALA A 78 17.92 31.08 -21.68
N ALA A 79 17.48 31.33 -20.45
CA ALA A 79 17.81 32.54 -19.69
C ALA A 79 19.31 32.70 -19.42
N ILE A 80 20.05 31.61 -19.24
CA ILE A 80 21.51 31.64 -19.07
C ILE A 80 22.29 31.61 -20.41
N GLY A 81 21.60 31.76 -21.55
CA GLY A 81 22.21 31.76 -22.89
C GLY A 81 22.68 30.39 -23.38
N ALA A 82 22.24 29.30 -22.72
CA ALA A 82 22.53 27.92 -23.08
C ALA A 82 21.38 27.23 -23.85
N GLY A 83 20.28 27.94 -24.09
CA GLY A 83 19.18 27.49 -24.95
C GLY A 83 19.56 27.64 -26.42
N GLY A 84 19.92 26.54 -27.08
CA GLY A 84 20.05 26.50 -28.55
C GLY A 84 21.46 26.39 -29.15
N ALA A 85 22.52 26.12 -28.38
CA ALA A 85 23.81 25.75 -28.96
C ALA A 85 24.06 24.25 -28.79
N VAL A 86 24.23 23.54 -29.90
CA VAL A 86 25.09 22.36 -29.94
C VAL A 86 26.52 22.88 -30.11
N PRO A 87 27.42 22.71 -29.13
CA PRO A 87 28.84 22.70 -29.44
C PRO A 87 29.51 21.39 -29.03
N THR A 88 30.25 20.90 -30.02
CA THR A 88 31.32 19.93 -30.07
C THR A 88 32.08 19.63 -28.77
N GLN A 89 32.26 18.33 -28.54
CA GLN A 89 33.20 17.62 -27.66
C GLN A 89 34.31 18.47 -27.01
N ALA A 90 34.28 18.53 -25.67
CA ALA A 90 35.49 18.67 -24.86
C ALA A 90 35.44 17.60 -23.75
N ALA A 91 36.44 16.72 -23.76
CA ALA A 91 36.60 15.64 -22.81
C ALA A 91 36.91 16.19 -21.39
N GLY A 92 36.05 15.83 -20.43
CA GLY A 92 36.22 16.02 -18.98
C GLY A 92 35.97 14.69 -18.24
N PRO A 93 36.45 14.54 -17.00
CA PRO A 93 36.86 13.26 -16.43
C PRO A 93 35.68 12.32 -16.09
N ALA A 94 35.97 11.02 -16.26
CA ALA A 94 35.21 9.82 -15.92
C ALA A 94 33.83 9.99 -15.24
N ARG A 95 32.79 9.73 -16.04
CA ARG A 95 31.44 9.29 -15.66
C ARG A 95 31.46 8.26 -14.51
N PRO A 96 30.64 8.39 -13.46
CA PRO A 96 29.82 7.26 -13.04
C PRO A 96 28.85 6.94 -14.19
N GLY A 97 28.74 5.68 -14.56
CA GLY A 97 27.91 5.22 -15.69
C GLY A 97 26.46 5.68 -15.60
N PRO A 98 25.70 5.61 -16.71
CA PRO A 98 24.30 6.01 -16.74
C PRO A 98 23.56 5.35 -15.58
N THR A 99 22.97 6.17 -14.70
CA THR A 99 22.01 5.69 -13.71
C THR A 99 20.95 4.95 -14.49
N ALA A 100 20.91 3.64 -14.30
CA ALA A 100 19.95 2.79 -14.96
C ALA A 100 18.55 3.40 -14.80
N ALA A 101 17.81 3.52 -15.90
CA ALA A 101 16.38 3.74 -15.85
C ALA A 101 15.79 2.89 -14.72
N PRO A 102 14.88 3.41 -13.87
CA PRO A 102 14.33 2.62 -12.77
C PRO A 102 13.80 1.33 -13.37
N ALA A 103 14.46 0.22 -13.04
CA ALA A 103 14.10 -1.07 -13.56
C ALA A 103 12.61 -1.30 -13.24
N PRO A 104 11.86 -1.97 -14.13
CA PRO A 104 10.50 -2.38 -13.79
C PRO A 104 10.55 -3.07 -12.42
N VAL A 105 9.87 -2.48 -11.44
CA VAL A 105 9.87 -2.96 -10.07
C VAL A 105 9.26 -4.35 -10.11
N ASP A 106 10.06 -5.39 -9.86
CA ASP A 106 9.56 -6.75 -9.74
C ASP A 106 8.53 -6.76 -8.59
N PRO A 107 7.24 -7.02 -8.88
CA PRO A 107 6.20 -6.99 -7.86
C PRO A 107 6.47 -7.95 -6.71
N ARG A 108 7.16 -9.07 -6.97
CA ARG A 108 7.53 -10.06 -5.95
C ARG A 108 8.67 -9.58 -5.07
N GLN A 109 9.67 -8.94 -5.67
CA GLN A 109 10.75 -8.32 -4.93
C GLN A 109 10.21 -7.19 -4.05
N TRP A 110 9.39 -6.30 -4.62
CA TRP A 110 8.73 -5.23 -3.87
C TRP A 110 7.87 -5.78 -2.72
N TRP A 111 7.09 -6.83 -2.96
CA TRP A 111 6.28 -7.46 -1.91
C TRP A 111 7.16 -7.99 -0.78
N THR A 112 8.25 -8.67 -1.14
CA THR A 112 9.21 -9.24 -0.18
C THR A 112 9.83 -8.16 0.68
N ASP A 113 10.35 -7.11 0.04
CA ASP A 113 10.97 -5.97 0.72
C ASP A 113 9.96 -5.25 1.61
N ARG A 114 8.74 -5.06 1.13
CA ARG A 114 7.69 -4.39 1.89
C ARG A 114 7.20 -5.20 3.08
N VAL A 115 7.06 -6.52 2.94
CA VAL A 115 6.72 -7.42 4.05
C VAL A 115 7.85 -7.47 5.07
N ASN A 116 9.11 -7.51 4.62
CA ASN A 116 10.30 -7.46 5.48
C ASN A 116 10.34 -6.18 6.31
N GLU A 117 10.15 -5.03 5.65
CA GLU A 117 10.05 -3.75 6.31
C GLU A 117 8.91 -3.72 7.32
N LEU A 118 7.69 -4.12 6.94
CA LEU A 118 6.53 -4.10 7.85
C LEU A 118 6.71 -5.01 9.08
N CYS A 119 7.34 -6.16 8.88
CA CYS A 119 7.59 -7.16 9.90
C CYS A 119 8.86 -6.93 10.73
N ASP A 120 9.67 -5.93 10.38
CA ASP A 120 11.02 -5.69 10.94
C ASP A 120 11.87 -6.98 10.90
N ARG A 121 11.89 -7.65 9.74
CA ARG A 121 12.55 -8.93 9.54
C ARG A 121 13.14 -9.07 8.16
N ASP A 122 14.33 -9.63 8.10
CA ASP A 122 14.96 -10.01 6.84
C ASP A 122 14.59 -11.43 6.41
N GLY A 123 14.60 -11.64 5.10
CA GLY A 123 14.44 -12.96 4.52
C GLY A 123 14.12 -12.89 3.05
N GLU A 124 14.62 -13.88 2.31
CA GLU A 124 14.29 -14.08 0.90
C GLU A 124 12.98 -14.85 0.79
N ALA A 125 12.17 -14.53 -0.21
CA ALA A 125 10.96 -15.27 -0.49
C ALA A 125 11.31 -16.63 -1.08
N VAL A 126 10.69 -17.70 -0.58
CA VAL A 126 10.67 -19.00 -1.25
C VAL A 126 9.28 -19.14 -1.88
N PRO A 127 9.12 -18.89 -3.19
CA PRO A 127 7.79 -18.77 -3.79
C PRO A 127 6.94 -20.02 -3.59
N GLU A 128 5.83 -19.89 -2.89
CA GLU A 128 4.89 -20.98 -2.66
C GLU A 128 3.51 -20.62 -3.26
N LYS A 129 3.00 -21.49 -4.14
CA LYS A 129 1.65 -21.34 -4.69
C LYS A 129 0.63 -21.92 -3.71
N VAL A 130 0.16 -21.08 -2.79
CA VAL A 130 -0.84 -21.43 -1.78
C VAL A 130 -2.17 -20.75 -2.11
N PRO A 131 -3.33 -21.45 -2.04
CA PRO A 131 -4.62 -20.78 -2.23
C PRO A 131 -4.88 -19.77 -1.09
N PRO A 132 -5.54 -18.62 -1.37
CA PRO A 132 -5.73 -17.55 -0.38
C PRO A 132 -6.38 -18.00 0.93
N THR A 133 -7.32 -18.95 0.87
CA THR A 133 -8.00 -19.50 2.05
C THR A 133 -7.08 -20.31 2.94
N ARG A 134 -6.19 -21.12 2.36
CA ARG A 134 -5.19 -21.88 3.13
C ARG A 134 -4.14 -20.95 3.74
N LEU A 135 -3.64 -19.99 2.96
CA LEU A 135 -2.73 -18.96 3.47
C LEU A 135 -3.36 -18.21 4.65
N PHE A 136 -4.62 -17.78 4.52
CA PHE A 136 -5.34 -17.09 5.58
C PHE A 136 -5.43 -17.94 6.86
N ASN A 137 -5.79 -19.22 6.75
CA ASN A 137 -5.86 -20.13 7.90
C ASN A 137 -4.48 -20.35 8.55
N ASP A 138 -3.42 -20.48 7.75
CA ASP A 138 -2.06 -20.66 8.26
C ASP A 138 -1.55 -19.39 8.97
N LEU A 139 -1.91 -18.20 8.46
CA LEU A 139 -1.64 -16.91 9.10
C LEU A 139 -2.44 -16.73 10.40
N LEU A 140 -3.71 -17.14 10.44
CA LEU A 140 -4.50 -17.15 11.67
C LEU A 140 -3.90 -18.07 12.74
N LYS A 141 -3.43 -19.25 12.33
CA LYS A 141 -2.75 -20.19 13.23
C LYS A 141 -1.46 -19.59 13.79
N ALA A 142 -0.60 -19.04 12.93
CA ALA A 142 0.64 -18.39 13.34
C ALA A 142 0.37 -17.18 14.27
N ALA A 143 -0.64 -16.36 13.96
CA ALA A 143 -1.05 -15.25 14.80
C ALA A 143 -1.62 -15.72 16.15
N GLY A 144 -2.33 -16.84 16.16
CA GLY A 144 -2.83 -17.48 17.37
C GLY A 144 -1.71 -17.99 18.28
N GLU A 145 -0.68 -18.58 17.71
CA GLU A 145 0.51 -19.06 18.42
C GLU A 145 1.45 -17.91 18.84
N GLY A 146 1.22 -16.68 18.34
CA GLY A 146 2.13 -15.55 18.55
C GLY A 146 3.46 -15.69 17.82
N ASN A 147 3.51 -16.55 16.79
CA ASN A 147 4.72 -16.84 16.05
C ASN A 147 4.89 -15.85 14.90
N ALA A 148 5.51 -14.72 15.20
CA ALA A 148 5.75 -13.63 14.27
C ALA A 148 6.68 -14.04 13.11
N ASP A 149 7.68 -14.91 13.34
CA ASP A 149 8.58 -15.40 12.27
C ASP A 149 7.81 -16.25 11.26
N ALA A 150 7.01 -17.20 11.75
CA ALA A 150 6.15 -18.06 10.96
C ALA A 150 5.09 -17.28 10.17
N TYR A 151 4.59 -16.19 10.76
CA TYR A 151 3.61 -15.29 10.15
C TYR A 151 4.24 -14.54 8.96
N CYS A 152 5.34 -13.83 9.21
CA CYS A 152 6.02 -13.01 8.20
C CYS A 152 6.59 -13.87 7.06
N LYS A 153 7.16 -15.05 7.38
CA LYS A 153 7.63 -15.98 6.36
C LYS A 153 6.51 -16.42 5.40
N ARG A 154 5.36 -16.85 5.93
CA ARG A 154 4.23 -17.31 5.10
C ARG A 154 3.65 -16.19 4.23
N LEU A 155 3.58 -14.98 4.78
CA LEU A 155 3.09 -13.83 4.02
C LEU A 155 4.06 -13.44 2.89
N ARG A 156 5.36 -13.53 3.15
CA ARG A 156 6.42 -13.30 2.15
C ARG A 156 6.39 -14.34 1.03
N ASP A 157 6.39 -15.62 1.38
CA ASP A 157 6.47 -16.76 0.45
C ASP A 157 5.26 -16.82 -0.51
N ALA A 158 4.09 -16.36 -0.06
CA ALA A 158 2.86 -16.34 -0.86
C ALA A 158 2.85 -15.32 -2.01
N GLY A 159 3.63 -14.25 -1.90
CA GLY A 159 3.71 -13.18 -2.89
C GLY A 159 2.44 -12.31 -3.04
N PRO A 160 2.52 -11.27 -3.89
CA PRO A 160 1.45 -10.29 -4.05
C PRO A 160 0.14 -10.88 -4.60
N GLU A 161 0.20 -11.85 -5.50
CA GLU A 161 -0.94 -12.45 -6.22
C GLU A 161 -1.94 -13.16 -5.29
N THR A 162 -1.43 -13.66 -4.17
CA THR A 162 -2.24 -14.29 -3.11
C THR A 162 -2.49 -13.32 -1.97
N GLY A 163 -1.48 -12.55 -1.58
CA GLY A 163 -1.54 -11.64 -0.44
C GLY A 163 -2.59 -10.54 -0.60
N VAL A 164 -2.72 -9.94 -1.80
CA VAL A 164 -3.72 -8.89 -2.09
C VAL A 164 -5.17 -9.35 -1.95
N LYS A 165 -5.41 -10.67 -1.93
CA LYS A 165 -6.76 -11.26 -1.79
C LYS A 165 -7.15 -11.48 -0.33
N LEU A 166 -6.18 -11.49 0.60
CA LEU A 166 -6.43 -11.69 2.04
C LEU A 166 -7.40 -10.67 2.66
N PRO A 167 -7.33 -9.37 2.32
CA PRO A 167 -8.31 -8.39 2.81
C PRO A 167 -9.77 -8.76 2.50
N GLY A 168 -10.03 -9.38 1.34
CA GLY A 168 -11.37 -9.86 0.95
C GLY A 168 -11.92 -10.95 1.88
N LEU A 169 -11.05 -11.73 2.52
CA LEU A 169 -11.42 -12.72 3.53
C LEU A 169 -11.46 -12.11 4.94
N ALA A 170 -10.53 -11.19 5.24
CA ALA A 170 -10.38 -10.61 6.57
C ALA A 170 -11.51 -9.64 6.93
N TRP A 171 -11.88 -8.71 6.04
CA TRP A 171 -12.79 -7.62 6.37
C TRP A 171 -14.21 -8.05 6.76
N PRO A 172 -14.85 -9.01 6.06
CA PRO A 172 -16.15 -9.52 6.50
C PRO A 172 -16.09 -10.13 7.91
N LEU A 173 -15.00 -10.85 8.24
CA LEU A 173 -14.80 -11.47 9.56
C LEU A 173 -14.49 -10.43 10.64
N VAL A 174 -13.67 -9.42 10.35
CA VAL A 174 -13.43 -8.29 11.25
C VAL A 174 -14.75 -7.60 11.58
N ARG A 175 -15.59 -7.34 10.57
CA ARG A 175 -16.89 -6.71 10.77
C ARG A 175 -17.84 -7.57 11.61
N SER A 176 -17.90 -8.88 11.37
CA SER A 176 -18.75 -9.78 12.15
C SER A 176 -18.27 -9.89 13.60
N LEU A 177 -16.97 -10.05 13.82
CA LEU A 177 -16.38 -10.11 15.16
C LEU A 177 -16.53 -8.78 15.91
N ALA A 178 -16.45 -7.64 15.20
CA ALA A 178 -16.72 -6.33 15.80
C ALA A 178 -18.17 -6.24 16.25
N ALA A 179 -19.11 -6.70 15.42
CA ALA A 179 -20.53 -6.69 15.74
C ALA A 179 -20.85 -7.60 16.93
N GLU A 180 -20.24 -8.78 17.00
CA GLU A 180 -20.37 -9.70 18.13
C GLU A 180 -19.78 -9.12 19.42
N HIS A 181 -18.61 -8.47 19.31
CA HIS A 181 -17.96 -7.80 20.45
C HIS A 181 -18.82 -6.65 20.98
N LEU A 182 -19.38 -5.83 20.10
CA LEU A 182 -20.15 -4.62 20.45
C LEU A 182 -21.63 -4.90 20.75
N GLY A 183 -22.16 -6.06 20.35
CA GLY A 183 -23.60 -6.38 20.40
C GLY A 183 -24.46 -5.59 19.41
N ARG A 184 -23.85 -4.82 18.50
CA ARG A 184 -24.50 -4.00 17.46
C ARG A 184 -23.58 -3.83 16.26
N ASN A 185 -24.12 -3.38 15.13
CA ASN A 185 -23.28 -3.08 13.97
C ASN A 185 -22.21 -2.02 14.32
N PRO A 186 -20.94 -2.25 13.93
CA PRO A 186 -19.85 -1.31 14.17
C PRO A 186 -20.05 -0.05 13.32
N ASN A 187 -19.70 1.10 13.90
CA ASN A 187 -19.72 2.39 13.22
C ASN A 187 -18.33 3.07 13.30
N ALA A 188 -18.18 4.25 12.70
CA ALA A 188 -16.91 4.98 12.69
C ALA A 188 -16.44 5.41 14.09
N SER A 189 -17.36 5.68 15.04
CA SER A 189 -16.99 6.10 16.40
C SER A 189 -16.47 4.93 17.26
N ASP A 190 -16.68 3.68 16.85
CA ASP A 190 -16.16 2.49 17.52
C ASP A 190 -14.70 2.19 17.18
N VAL A 191 -14.18 2.75 16.07
CA VAL A 191 -12.85 2.46 15.54
C VAL A 191 -11.73 2.71 16.58
N PRO A 192 -11.68 3.85 17.30
CA PRO A 192 -10.65 4.08 18.30
C PRO A 192 -10.65 3.03 19.42
N GLY A 193 -11.82 2.65 19.91
CA GLY A 193 -11.96 1.67 21.00
C GLY A 193 -11.58 0.25 20.58
N LEU A 194 -11.87 -0.15 19.33
CA LEU A 194 -11.44 -1.43 18.78
C LEU A 194 -9.93 -1.45 18.48
N ARG A 195 -9.40 -0.33 17.97
CA ARG A 195 -7.96 -0.15 17.71
C ARG A 195 -7.16 -0.36 18.98
N ASP A 196 -7.51 0.31 20.07
CA ASP A 196 -6.74 0.27 21.32
C ASP A 196 -6.67 -1.15 21.90
N LYS A 197 -7.69 -1.98 21.67
CA LYS A 197 -7.72 -3.38 22.08
C LYS A 197 -6.88 -4.31 21.20
N CYS A 198 -6.72 -3.97 19.93
CA CYS A 198 -6.04 -4.84 18.94
C CYS A 198 -4.58 -4.44 18.68
N VAL A 199 -4.24 -3.15 18.84
CA VAL A 199 -2.96 -2.58 18.41
C VAL A 199 -1.75 -3.29 19.01
N ALA A 200 -1.80 -3.70 20.28
CA ALA A 200 -0.71 -4.42 20.93
C ALA A 200 -0.44 -5.78 20.27
N LYS A 201 -1.49 -6.51 19.89
CA LYS A 201 -1.37 -7.79 19.19
C LYS A 201 -0.90 -7.61 17.75
N VAL A 202 -1.35 -6.56 17.08
CA VAL A 202 -0.89 -6.22 15.73
C VAL A 202 0.61 -5.91 15.76
N ARG A 203 1.06 -5.05 16.67
CA ARG A 203 2.49 -4.69 16.81
C ARG A 203 3.38 -5.86 17.23
N ALA A 204 2.84 -6.86 17.93
CA ALA A 204 3.61 -8.06 18.28
C ALA A 204 3.99 -8.92 17.06
N LEU A 205 3.18 -8.89 15.99
CA LEU A 205 3.42 -9.66 14.77
C LEU A 205 3.96 -8.78 13.63
N VAL A 206 3.53 -7.52 13.57
CA VAL A 206 3.89 -6.52 12.55
C VAL A 206 4.38 -5.25 13.27
N PRO A 207 5.66 -5.18 13.68
CA PRO A 207 6.19 -4.11 14.54
C PRO A 207 6.03 -2.70 13.95
N ASN A 208 6.17 -2.57 12.62
CA ASN A 208 6.08 -1.30 11.91
C ASN A 208 4.63 -0.93 11.51
N ALA A 209 3.63 -1.68 11.99
CA ALA A 209 2.24 -1.26 11.92
C ALA A 209 1.93 -0.21 13.01
N GLU A 210 1.97 1.06 12.62
CA GLU A 210 1.53 2.16 13.49
C GLU A 210 0.03 2.06 13.85
N PRO A 211 -0.40 2.64 15.00
CA PRO A 211 -1.80 2.63 15.41
C PRO A 211 -2.76 3.24 14.39
N VAL A 212 -2.30 4.22 13.60
CA VAL A 212 -3.08 4.83 12.51
C VAL A 212 -3.42 3.82 11.43
N HIS A 213 -2.48 2.94 11.06
CA HIS A 213 -2.71 1.88 10.07
C HIS A 213 -3.75 0.86 10.53
N VAL A 214 -3.78 0.56 11.83
CA VAL A 214 -4.79 -0.31 12.44
C VAL A 214 -6.17 0.37 12.41
N ALA A 215 -6.22 1.67 12.69
CA ALA A 215 -7.46 2.46 12.61
C ALA A 215 -8.02 2.51 11.18
N GLU A 216 -7.17 2.74 10.18
CA GLU A 216 -7.53 2.76 8.77
C GLU A 216 -8.06 1.40 8.30
N ALA A 217 -7.40 0.31 8.69
CA ALA A 217 -7.86 -1.05 8.38
C ALA A 217 -9.22 -1.35 9.03
N LEU A 218 -9.40 -0.97 10.30
CA LEU A 218 -10.67 -1.13 11.01
C LEU A 218 -11.78 -0.26 10.40
N ALA A 219 -11.48 0.98 10.03
CA ALA A 219 -12.41 1.85 9.32
C ALA A 219 -12.83 1.21 8.00
N SER A 220 -11.86 0.75 7.19
CA SER A 220 -12.12 0.05 5.92
C SER A 220 -13.04 -1.16 6.10
N ALA A 221 -12.84 -1.94 7.16
CA ALA A 221 -13.64 -3.13 7.45
C ALA A 221 -15.05 -2.79 8.00
N CYS A 222 -15.15 -1.76 8.84
CA CYS A 222 -16.40 -1.43 9.55
C CYS A 222 -17.32 -0.51 8.75
N THR A 223 -16.80 0.37 7.89
CA THR A 223 -17.59 1.43 7.22
C THR A 223 -17.86 1.17 5.74
N LEU A 224 -17.86 -0.10 5.28
CA LEU A 224 -18.21 -0.46 3.89
C LEU A 224 -17.43 0.37 2.84
N GLY A 225 -16.10 0.39 2.93
CA GLY A 225 -15.27 0.61 1.74
C GLY A 225 -14.62 1.97 1.50
N VAL A 226 -14.38 2.79 2.53
CA VAL A 226 -13.49 3.96 2.41
C VAL A 226 -12.17 3.75 3.18
N GLY A 227 -11.53 2.62 2.89
CA GLY A 227 -10.14 2.40 3.27
C GLY A 227 -9.23 3.02 2.22
N THR A 228 -8.48 4.06 2.60
CA THR A 228 -7.39 4.69 1.83
C THR A 228 -6.16 3.79 1.77
N GLY A 229 -6.34 2.50 1.49
CA GLY A 229 -5.29 1.50 1.50
C GLY A 229 -4.38 1.63 0.28
N ASP A 230 -3.46 2.60 0.31
CA ASP A 230 -2.39 2.78 -0.69
C ASP A 230 -1.32 1.66 -0.59
N ASP A 231 -1.34 0.84 0.48
CA ASP A 231 -0.35 -0.22 0.73
C ASP A 231 -1.00 -1.61 0.86
N ALA A 232 -0.89 -2.40 -0.21
CA ALA A 232 -1.49 -3.72 -0.30
C ALA A 232 -0.81 -4.76 0.61
N ALA A 233 0.50 -4.67 0.80
CA ALA A 233 1.24 -5.57 1.70
C ALA A 233 0.84 -5.32 3.16
N ARG A 234 0.66 -4.05 3.54
CA ARG A 234 0.19 -3.66 4.87
C ARG A 234 -1.21 -4.16 5.16
N THR A 235 -2.16 -3.99 4.23
CA THR A 235 -3.53 -4.47 4.43
C THR A 235 -3.59 -5.99 4.52
N ALA A 236 -2.78 -6.70 3.73
CA ALA A 236 -2.62 -8.15 3.80
C ALA A 236 -1.99 -8.63 5.13
N ALA A 237 -1.03 -7.89 5.69
CA ALA A 237 -0.40 -8.19 6.98
C ALA A 237 -1.32 -7.89 8.17
N ILE A 238 -2.10 -6.80 8.12
CA ILE A 238 -2.93 -6.39 9.25
C ILE A 238 -4.22 -7.22 9.34
N GLY A 239 -4.82 -7.60 8.21
CA GLY A 239 -6.12 -8.26 8.15
C GLY A 239 -6.23 -9.55 9.00
N PRO A 240 -5.40 -10.59 8.74
CA PRO A 240 -5.45 -11.84 9.49
C PRO A 240 -5.12 -11.64 10.99
N VAL A 241 -4.21 -10.73 11.32
CA VAL A 241 -3.87 -10.44 12.72
C VAL A 241 -5.03 -9.77 13.45
N LEU A 242 -5.74 -8.84 12.79
CA LEU A 242 -6.95 -8.23 13.35
C LEU A 242 -8.03 -9.27 13.64
N VAL A 243 -8.28 -10.21 12.72
CA VAL A 243 -9.24 -11.31 12.96
C VAL A 243 -8.83 -12.13 14.17
N ALA A 244 -7.56 -12.54 14.26
CA ALA A 244 -7.04 -13.31 15.40
C ALA A 244 -7.10 -12.53 16.73
N ALA A 245 -6.85 -11.22 16.70
CA ALA A 245 -6.95 -10.35 17.87
C ALA A 245 -8.40 -10.20 18.34
N MET A 246 -9.32 -9.97 17.42
CA MET A 246 -10.73 -9.75 17.71
C MET A 246 -11.46 -11.01 18.17
N HIS A 247 -11.10 -12.18 17.64
CA HIS A 247 -11.63 -13.46 18.10
C HIS A 247 -11.35 -13.73 19.60
N ARG A 248 -10.38 -13.03 20.20
CA ARG A 248 -10.05 -13.15 21.63
C ARG A 248 -10.69 -12.09 22.51
N LEU A 249 -11.45 -11.15 21.93
CA LEU A 249 -12.09 -10.11 22.73
C LEU A 249 -13.33 -10.68 23.44
N PRO A 250 -13.49 -10.42 24.75
CA PRO A 250 -14.70 -10.81 25.46
C PRO A 250 -15.86 -9.94 24.97
N ARG A 251 -17.05 -10.54 24.75
CA ARG A 251 -18.25 -9.78 24.39
C ARG A 251 -18.48 -8.67 25.40
N GLN A 252 -18.72 -7.46 24.89
CA GLN A 252 -19.05 -6.33 25.74
C GLN A 252 -20.44 -6.61 26.33
N ALA A 253 -20.51 -6.69 27.67
CA ALA A 253 -21.79 -6.74 28.35
C ALA A 253 -22.58 -5.47 27.97
N PRO A 254 -23.91 -5.56 27.80
CA PRO A 254 -24.72 -4.38 27.57
C PRO A 254 -24.44 -3.39 28.71
N SER A 255 -23.98 -2.19 28.35
CA SER A 255 -23.85 -1.10 29.31
C SER A 255 -25.24 -0.86 29.89
N ASP A 256 -25.43 -1.15 31.17
CA ASP A 256 -26.65 -0.80 31.90
C ASP A 256 -26.72 0.73 31.99
N GLU A 257 -27.24 1.37 30.93
CA GLU A 257 -27.80 2.72 31.00
C GLU A 257 -29.12 2.68 31.78
N ARG A 258 -29.03 2.34 33.07
CA ARG A 258 -30.07 2.56 34.09
C ARG A 258 -29.41 3.03 35.38
N SER A 259 -28.76 4.19 35.35
CA SER A 259 -28.28 4.84 36.59
C SER A 259 -28.16 6.36 36.43
N THR A 260 -29.11 7.02 35.76
CA THR A 260 -29.17 8.49 35.77
C THR A 260 -30.60 9.05 35.74
N THR A 261 -31.59 8.32 36.27
CA THR A 261 -32.97 8.84 36.36
C THR A 261 -33.53 8.88 37.78
N ASP A 262 -32.71 8.73 38.82
CA ASP A 262 -33.21 8.79 40.19
C ASP A 262 -32.24 9.48 41.16
N ARG A 263 -32.13 10.81 41.01
CA ARG A 263 -31.74 11.73 42.10
C ARG A 263 -32.00 13.18 41.70
N ARG A 264 -33.26 13.58 41.73
CA ARG A 264 -33.70 14.96 42.03
C ARG A 264 -35.15 14.89 42.51
N THR A 265 -35.28 14.50 43.77
CA THR A 265 -36.32 15.01 44.67
C THR A 265 -35.75 16.16 45.46
#